data_AF-A0A7X9R6Z4-F1
#
_entry.id   AF-A0A7X9R6Z4-F1
#
_cell.length_a   1.000
_cell.length_b   1.000
_cell.length_c   1.000
_cell.angle_alpha   90.00
_cell.angle_beta   90.00
_cell.angle_gamma   90.00
#
_symmetry.space_group_name_H-M   'P 1'
#
loop_
_entity.id
_entity.type
_entity.pdbx_description
1 polymer ?
#
loop_
_entity_poly.entity_id
_entity_poly.type
_entity_poly.pdbx_seq_one_letter_code
_entity_poly.pdbx_strand_id
1 'polypeptide(L)'
;MDTGTHIVMGIALGGLAMADPVVTSSSLTTTAVIAGTIIGSQAPDIDTVLKLKNNAIYIRHHRGITHSIPAVLLWPLLISGVLWLIIPEVNWLHLWLWTFLAVFLHVFVDIFNSYGTQALRPFSKKWVALGVINTFDPIIFGFHVLGLLLWMFGFNPVPTFLTMYAIIAIYYILRFAVQSAVKNSVRKTIPDTTEIIVAPTIKFFQWRIAASSETHHYVGRAYGRSITIYDKFEREEIPDSPLVKAALKDTNLSAFTSFSPIYRWEITQFDHIHEVRLIDLRYRSNDYYPFVAVVHLDEDLNIINSYTGWIFSEDKLRKKLDFLPH
;
A
#
# COMPACT_ATOMS: atom_id res chain seq x y z
N MET A 1 3.62 4.65 1.18
CA MET A 1 3.91 4.50 2.62
C MET A 1 2.67 4.98 3.33
N ASP A 2 2.72 5.35 4.59
CA ASP A 2 1.64 6.10 5.22
C ASP A 2 1.77 7.60 4.90
N THR A 3 0.67 8.32 5.08
CA THR A 3 0.56 9.77 4.87
C THR A 3 1.61 10.54 5.68
N GLY A 4 1.88 10.15 6.92
CA GLY A 4 2.84 10.82 7.80
C GLY A 4 4.26 10.74 7.27
N THR A 5 4.68 9.57 6.80
CA THR A 5 6.00 9.42 6.16
C THR A 5 6.13 10.27 4.90
N HIS A 6 5.07 10.31 4.08
CA HIS A 6 5.05 11.15 2.88
C HIS A 6 5.14 12.65 3.20
N ILE A 7 4.58 13.12 4.33
CA ILE A 7 4.69 14.53 4.76
C ILE A 7 6.14 14.86 5.09
N VAL A 8 6.79 14.07 5.94
CA VAL A 8 8.18 14.33 6.36
C VAL A 8 9.14 14.19 5.18
N MET A 9 8.85 13.31 4.21
CA MET A 9 9.55 13.23 2.94
C MET A 9 9.42 14.52 2.12
N GLY A 10 8.21 15.06 1.97
CA GLY A 10 7.98 16.30 1.22
C GLY A 10 8.71 17.50 1.82
N ILE A 11 8.77 17.60 3.16
CA ILE A 11 9.53 18.65 3.86
C ILE A 11 11.04 18.45 3.66
N ALA A 12 11.54 17.21 3.80
CA ALA A 12 12.95 16.89 3.58
C ALA A 12 13.39 17.18 2.15
N LEU A 13 12.55 16.91 1.14
CA LEU A 13 12.80 17.30 -0.25
C LEU A 13 12.85 18.82 -0.43
N GLY A 14 11.99 19.57 0.27
CA GLY A 14 12.04 21.03 0.28
C GLY A 14 13.36 21.57 0.85
N GLY A 15 13.89 20.93 1.91
CA GLY A 15 15.21 21.23 2.43
C GLY A 15 16.34 20.84 1.46
N LEU A 16 16.23 19.68 0.82
CA LEU A 16 17.19 19.23 -0.19
C LEU A 16 17.21 20.15 -1.42
N ALA A 17 16.08 20.79 -1.75
CA ALA A 17 15.98 21.77 -2.83
C ALA A 17 16.89 23.00 -2.64
N MET A 18 17.40 23.23 -1.42
CA MET A 18 18.39 24.28 -1.17
C MET A 18 19.75 23.99 -1.85
N ALA A 19 19.94 22.79 -2.40
CA ALA A 19 21.08 22.46 -3.26
C ALA A 19 21.02 23.16 -4.63
N ASP A 20 19.85 23.66 -5.02
CA ASP A 20 19.59 24.30 -6.31
C ASP A 20 19.80 25.83 -6.21
N PRO A 21 20.81 26.39 -6.90
CA PRO A 21 21.09 27.83 -6.83
C PRO A 21 19.94 28.71 -7.32
N VAL A 22 19.14 28.22 -8.27
CA VAL A 22 17.99 28.98 -8.80
C VAL A 22 16.90 29.08 -7.73
N VAL A 23 16.69 28.01 -6.98
CA VAL A 23 15.73 27.99 -5.86
C VAL A 23 16.16 28.94 -4.76
N THR A 24 17.43 28.88 -4.36
CA THR A 24 17.97 29.71 -3.25
C THR A 24 18.17 31.19 -3.60
N SER A 25 18.26 31.52 -4.90
CA SER A 25 18.40 32.92 -5.35
C SER A 25 17.15 33.79 -5.13
N SER A 26 15.99 33.17 -4.87
CA SER A 26 14.72 33.88 -4.66
C SER A 26 13.93 33.25 -3.51
N SER A 27 13.57 34.06 -2.51
CA SER A 27 12.76 33.64 -1.38
C SER A 27 11.36 33.17 -1.81
N LEU A 28 10.78 33.80 -2.83
CA LEU A 28 9.51 33.40 -3.43
C LEU A 28 9.62 32.02 -4.09
N THR A 29 10.68 31.79 -4.87
CA THR A 29 10.91 30.49 -5.51
C THR A 29 11.17 29.39 -4.48
N THR A 30 11.98 29.68 -3.46
CA THR A 30 12.19 28.77 -2.33
C THR A 30 10.88 28.38 -1.66
N THR A 31 10.04 29.37 -1.33
CA THR A 31 8.74 29.13 -0.66
C THR A 31 7.82 28.27 -1.53
N ALA A 32 7.71 28.61 -2.81
CA ALA A 32 6.89 27.86 -3.76
C ALA A 32 7.38 26.42 -3.94
N VAL A 33 8.69 26.21 -4.04
CA VAL A 33 9.29 24.87 -4.18
C VAL A 33 9.04 24.02 -2.94
N ILE A 34 9.22 24.55 -1.73
CA ILE A 34 8.92 23.82 -0.49
C ILE A 34 7.43 23.46 -0.42
N ALA A 35 6.53 24.39 -0.77
CA ALA A 35 5.11 24.10 -0.86
C ALA A 35 4.81 23.01 -1.91
N GLY A 36 5.43 23.11 -3.09
CA GLY A 36 5.31 22.15 -4.18
C GLY A 36 5.77 20.74 -3.80
N THR A 37 6.89 20.60 -3.09
CA THR A 37 7.37 19.29 -2.64
C THR A 37 6.46 18.68 -1.58
N ILE A 38 5.96 19.48 -0.62
CA ILE A 38 5.02 18.99 0.41
C ILE A 38 3.69 18.54 -0.22
N ILE A 39 3.09 19.37 -1.07
CA ILE A 39 1.81 19.06 -1.74
C ILE A 39 2.01 17.89 -2.72
N GLY A 40 3.09 17.90 -3.50
CA GLY A 40 3.43 16.85 -4.45
C GLY A 40 3.63 15.49 -3.78
N SER A 41 4.27 15.45 -2.61
CA SER A 41 4.39 14.22 -1.83
C SER A 41 3.07 13.71 -1.24
N GLN A 42 1.96 14.46 -1.30
CA GLN A 42 0.65 14.00 -0.84
C GLN A 42 -0.35 13.73 -1.97
N ALA A 43 -0.18 14.39 -3.11
CA ALA A 43 -1.16 14.42 -4.19
C ALA A 43 -1.61 13.03 -4.69
N PRO A 44 -0.73 12.02 -4.86
CA PRO A 44 -1.19 10.70 -5.31
C PRO A 44 -2.17 10.01 -4.34
N ASP A 45 -2.04 10.26 -3.03
CA ASP A 45 -2.87 9.67 -1.96
C ASP A 45 -4.19 10.45 -1.73
N ILE A 46 -4.51 11.47 -2.54
CA ILE A 46 -5.80 12.17 -2.45
C ILE A 46 -7.00 11.25 -2.72
N ASP A 47 -6.76 10.11 -3.39
CA ASP A 47 -7.76 9.05 -3.58
C ASP A 47 -8.24 8.40 -2.28
N THR A 48 -7.59 8.65 -1.15
CA THR A 48 -8.09 8.28 0.18
C THR A 48 -9.45 8.90 0.50
N VAL A 49 -9.82 10.02 -0.14
CA VAL A 49 -11.16 10.61 -0.07
C VAL A 49 -12.24 9.62 -0.56
N LEU A 50 -11.90 8.67 -1.44
CA LEU A 50 -12.82 7.62 -1.89
C LEU A 50 -13.31 6.72 -0.75
N LYS A 51 -12.57 6.64 0.38
CA LYS A 51 -13.05 5.96 1.60
C LYS A 51 -14.38 6.52 2.10
N LEU A 52 -14.61 7.82 1.92
CA LEU A 52 -15.85 8.48 2.33
C LEU A 52 -17.06 8.02 1.48
N LYS A 53 -16.81 7.49 0.28
CA LYS A 53 -17.86 7.03 -0.63
C LYS A 53 -18.18 5.55 -0.45
N ASN A 54 -17.18 4.67 -0.55
CA ASN A 54 -17.36 3.21 -0.41
C ASN A 54 -15.99 2.51 -0.22
N ASN A 55 -15.89 1.60 0.76
CA ASN A 55 -14.66 0.85 1.04
C ASN A 55 -14.22 -0.08 -0.10
N ALA A 56 -15.16 -0.69 -0.83
CA ALA A 56 -14.89 -1.52 -1.99
C ALA A 56 -14.23 -0.71 -3.12
N ILE A 57 -14.77 0.49 -3.39
CA ILE A 57 -14.23 1.42 -4.38
C ILE A 57 -12.84 1.87 -3.94
N TYR A 58 -12.65 2.21 -2.66
CA TYR A 58 -11.34 2.54 -2.13
C TYR A 58 -10.34 1.39 -2.34
N ILE A 59 -10.64 0.15 -1.94
CA ILE A 59 -9.72 -0.99 -2.10
C ILE A 59 -9.38 -1.23 -3.57
N ARG A 60 -10.34 -1.06 -4.47
CA ARG A 60 -10.15 -1.29 -5.91
C ARG A 60 -9.34 -0.18 -6.60
N HIS A 61 -9.47 1.06 -6.15
CA HIS A 61 -8.95 2.23 -6.87
C HIS A 61 -7.81 2.97 -6.16
N HIS A 62 -7.67 2.82 -4.84
CA HIS A 62 -6.58 3.43 -4.08
C HIS A 62 -5.25 2.96 -4.63
N ARG A 63 -4.31 3.86 -4.89
CA ARG A 63 -3.01 3.53 -5.50
C ARG A 63 -3.10 2.97 -6.92
N GLY A 64 -4.25 3.18 -7.56
CA GLY A 64 -4.54 2.80 -8.92
C GLY A 64 -4.27 3.93 -9.91
N ILE A 65 -5.30 4.69 -10.25
CA ILE A 65 -5.24 5.73 -11.29
C ILE A 65 -4.34 6.90 -10.88
N THR A 66 -4.45 7.37 -9.64
CA THR A 66 -3.69 8.51 -9.09
C THR A 66 -2.18 8.27 -8.99
N HIS A 67 -1.76 7.02 -9.09
CA HIS A 67 -0.36 6.58 -9.04
C HIS A 67 0.17 6.12 -10.41
N SER A 68 -0.65 6.23 -11.47
CA SER A 68 -0.26 5.84 -12.83
C SER A 68 0.74 6.81 -13.47
N ILE A 69 1.40 6.39 -14.55
CA ILE A 69 2.33 7.26 -15.31
C ILE A 69 1.67 8.59 -15.72
N PRO A 70 0.46 8.61 -16.31
CA PRO A 70 -0.21 9.87 -16.60
C PRO A 70 -0.43 10.75 -15.36
N ALA A 71 -0.82 10.16 -14.22
CA ALA A 71 -1.04 10.92 -13.00
C ALA A 71 0.27 11.51 -12.44
N VAL A 72 1.37 10.74 -12.46
CA VAL A 72 2.70 11.22 -12.05
C VAL A 72 3.17 12.40 -12.90
N LEU A 73 2.79 12.46 -14.18
CA LEU A 73 3.08 13.59 -15.06
C LEU A 73 2.14 14.78 -14.85
N LEU A 74 0.86 14.52 -14.54
CA LEU A 74 -0.17 15.56 -14.42
C LEU A 74 -0.15 16.28 -13.07
N TRP A 75 0.06 15.58 -11.95
CA TRP A 75 0.07 16.21 -10.62
C TRP A 75 1.06 17.38 -10.53
N PRO A 76 2.32 17.25 -10.99
CA PRO A 76 3.28 18.34 -10.89
C PRO A 76 2.90 19.55 -11.74
N LEU A 77 2.30 19.33 -12.91
CA LEU A 77 1.79 20.41 -13.76
C LEU A 77 0.64 21.16 -13.09
N LEU A 78 -0.31 20.43 -12.49
CA LEU A 78 -1.44 21.03 -11.79
C LEU A 78 -0.99 21.82 -10.55
N ILE A 79 -0.15 21.21 -9.70
CA ILE A 79 0.34 21.82 -8.47
C ILE A 79 1.20 23.06 -8.78
N SER A 80 2.15 22.93 -9.69
CA SER A 80 3.00 24.05 -10.10
C SER A 80 2.15 25.14 -10.73
N GLY A 81 1.16 24.78 -11.57
CA GLY A 81 0.20 25.68 -12.19
C GLY A 81 -0.54 26.55 -11.19
N VAL A 82 -1.12 25.92 -10.17
CA VAL A 82 -1.83 26.62 -9.09
C VAL A 82 -0.88 27.50 -8.29
N LEU A 83 0.32 27.01 -7.94
CA LEU A 83 1.30 27.80 -7.17
C LEU A 83 1.83 29.00 -7.96
N TRP A 84 2.00 28.87 -9.28
CA TRP A 84 2.39 29.98 -10.15
C TRP A 84 1.31 31.05 -10.26
N LEU A 85 0.02 30.69 -10.23
CA LEU A 85 -1.06 31.68 -10.18
C LEU A 85 -1.07 32.49 -8.87
N ILE A 86 -0.57 31.92 -7.78
CA ILE A 86 -0.49 32.57 -6.46
C ILE A 86 0.83 33.35 -6.31
N ILE A 87 1.92 32.85 -6.90
CA ILE A 87 3.27 33.41 -6.84
C ILE A 87 3.83 33.52 -8.27
N PRO A 88 3.39 34.49 -9.10
CA PRO A 88 3.73 34.56 -10.53
C PRO A 88 5.22 34.73 -10.82
N GLU A 89 5.99 35.28 -9.88
CA GLU A 89 7.43 35.53 -9.99
C GLU A 89 8.28 34.28 -9.73
N VAL A 90 7.67 33.14 -9.38
CA VAL A 90 8.40 31.88 -9.18
C VAL A 90 9.08 31.44 -10.47
N ASN A 91 10.28 30.86 -10.34
CA ASN A 91 10.86 30.12 -11.43
C ASN A 91 10.03 28.84 -11.70
N TRP A 92 9.20 28.90 -12.74
CA TRP A 92 8.30 27.81 -13.14
C TRP A 92 9.00 26.46 -13.33
N LEU A 93 10.15 26.45 -14.03
CA LEU A 93 10.83 25.21 -14.36
C LEU A 93 11.31 24.48 -13.10
N HIS A 94 11.95 25.20 -12.18
CA HIS A 94 12.47 24.60 -10.96
C HIS A 94 11.36 24.21 -9.99
N LEU A 95 10.28 25.00 -9.90
CA LEU A 95 9.07 24.60 -9.17
C LEU A 95 8.51 23.27 -9.70
N TRP A 96 8.37 23.16 -11.02
CA TRP A 96 7.86 21.96 -11.66
C TRP A 96 8.79 20.75 -11.47
N LEU A 97 10.11 20.92 -11.62
CA LEU A 97 11.08 19.84 -11.44
C LEU A 97 11.06 19.26 -10.02
N TRP A 98 11.08 20.12 -8.99
CA TRP A 98 11.06 19.67 -7.60
C TRP A 98 9.70 19.08 -7.19
N THR A 99 8.60 19.64 -7.68
CA THR A 99 7.26 19.06 -7.49
C THR A 99 7.13 17.71 -8.19
N PHE A 100 7.69 17.58 -9.40
CA PHE A 100 7.74 16.31 -10.13
C PHE A 100 8.56 15.26 -9.39
N LEU A 101 9.73 15.62 -8.88
CA LEU A 101 10.55 14.73 -8.06
C LEU A 101 9.79 14.25 -6.82
N ALA A 102 9.04 15.11 -6.14
CA ALA A 102 8.24 14.76 -4.97
C ALA A 102 7.11 13.76 -5.29
N VAL A 103 6.36 14.00 -6.37
CA VAL A 103 5.30 13.09 -6.83
C VAL A 103 5.90 11.75 -7.29
N PHE A 104 6.98 11.79 -8.06
CA PHE A 104 7.68 10.60 -8.52
C PHE A 104 8.16 9.75 -7.34
N LEU A 105 8.85 10.37 -6.37
CA LEU A 105 9.37 9.67 -5.20
C LEU A 105 8.27 9.06 -4.36
N HIS A 106 7.13 9.74 -4.19
CA HIS A 106 5.94 9.17 -3.52
C HIS A 106 5.54 7.83 -4.18
N VAL A 107 5.27 7.85 -5.49
CA VAL A 107 4.83 6.63 -6.19
C VAL A 107 5.92 5.56 -6.21
N PHE A 108 7.18 5.98 -6.37
CA PHE A 108 8.33 5.08 -6.37
C PHE A 108 8.47 4.32 -5.04
N VAL A 109 8.46 5.00 -3.89
CA VAL A 109 8.59 4.31 -2.58
C VAL A 109 7.38 3.43 -2.29
N ASP A 110 6.20 3.75 -2.83
CA ASP A 110 5.01 2.95 -2.66
C ASP A 110 5.07 1.59 -3.36
N ILE A 111 5.89 1.44 -4.40
CA ILE A 111 6.14 0.14 -5.04
C ILE A 111 6.83 -0.85 -4.07
N PHE A 112 7.62 -0.35 -3.11
CA PHE A 112 8.39 -1.20 -2.19
C PHE A 112 7.56 -1.75 -1.03
N ASN A 113 6.32 -1.30 -0.83
CA ASN A 113 5.46 -1.84 0.21
C ASN A 113 4.73 -3.12 -0.25
N SER A 114 4.03 -3.79 0.69
CA SER A 114 3.30 -5.05 0.39
C SER A 114 1.96 -4.88 -0.32
N TYR A 115 1.42 -3.66 -0.39
CA TYR A 115 0.18 -3.37 -1.11
C TYR A 115 0.47 -3.03 -2.58
N GLY A 116 1.60 -2.34 -2.83
CA GLY A 116 2.03 -1.88 -4.14
C GLY A 116 1.16 -0.76 -4.71
N THR A 117 1.37 -0.51 -5.99
CA THR A 117 0.64 0.49 -6.79
C THR A 117 0.42 -0.03 -8.21
N GLN A 118 -0.52 0.57 -8.96
CA GLN A 118 -0.63 0.36 -10.42
C GLN A 118 0.26 1.35 -11.19
N ALA A 119 1.51 1.50 -10.76
CA ALA A 119 2.46 2.47 -11.32
C ALA A 119 2.68 2.34 -12.84
N LEU A 120 2.47 1.15 -13.42
CA LEU A 120 2.68 0.90 -14.86
C LEU A 120 1.46 1.20 -15.75
N ARG A 121 0.36 1.74 -15.20
CA ARG A 121 -0.77 2.18 -16.02
C ARG A 121 -0.36 3.33 -16.96
N PRO A 122 -0.85 3.35 -18.22
CA PRO A 122 -1.88 2.47 -18.79
C PRO A 122 -1.37 1.16 -19.42
N PHE A 123 -0.06 0.93 -19.48
CA PHE A 123 0.52 -0.26 -20.14
C PHE A 123 0.17 -1.57 -19.44
N SER A 124 0.04 -1.55 -18.10
CA SER A 124 -0.38 -2.70 -17.31
C SER A 124 -1.30 -2.28 -16.17
N LYS A 125 -2.33 -3.10 -15.91
CA LYS A 125 -3.21 -2.96 -14.73
C LYS A 125 -2.75 -3.79 -13.53
N LYS A 126 -1.62 -4.50 -13.64
CA LYS A 126 -1.07 -5.30 -12.55
C LYS A 126 -0.58 -4.41 -11.41
N TRP A 127 -0.80 -4.87 -10.18
CA TRP A 127 -0.24 -4.27 -8.99
C TRP A 127 1.24 -4.63 -8.88
N VAL A 128 2.09 -3.63 -8.72
CA VAL A 128 3.52 -3.82 -8.51
C VAL A 128 3.81 -3.61 -7.03
N ALA A 129 4.10 -4.71 -6.33
CA ALA A 129 4.39 -4.72 -4.90
C ALA A 129 5.64 -5.57 -4.64
N LEU A 130 6.73 -4.94 -4.19
CA LEU A 130 7.96 -5.67 -3.85
C LEU A 130 7.95 -6.20 -2.42
N GLY A 131 7.12 -5.61 -1.54
CA GLY A 131 6.89 -6.09 -0.18
C GLY A 131 8.13 -6.07 0.71
N VAL A 132 8.98 -5.05 0.59
CA VAL A 132 10.28 -4.93 1.25
C VAL A 132 10.20 -4.05 2.50
N ILE A 133 9.38 -3.00 2.47
CA ILE A 133 9.18 -2.06 3.58
C ILE A 133 7.74 -2.12 4.10
N ASN A 134 7.56 -1.85 5.40
CA ASN A 134 6.22 -1.74 5.95
C ASN A 134 5.55 -0.45 5.45
N THR A 135 4.21 -0.42 5.42
CA THR A 135 3.46 0.80 5.06
C THR A 135 3.87 1.97 5.95
N PHE A 136 3.95 1.75 7.27
CA PHE A 136 4.60 2.66 8.21
C PHE A 136 5.91 2.00 8.66
N ASP A 137 7.02 2.52 8.18
CA ASP A 137 8.36 2.05 8.54
C ASP A 137 8.99 3.02 9.55
N PRO A 138 9.07 2.63 10.84
CA PRO A 138 9.55 3.54 11.89
C PRO A 138 10.99 4.01 11.69
N ILE A 139 11.82 3.23 10.98
CA ILE A 139 13.22 3.56 10.73
C ILE A 139 13.30 4.64 9.65
N ILE A 140 12.58 4.46 8.53
CA ILE A 140 12.52 5.49 7.49
C ILE A 140 11.90 6.78 8.05
N PHE A 141 10.79 6.69 8.77
CA PHE A 141 10.15 7.84 9.40
C PHE A 141 11.09 8.53 10.40
N GLY A 142 11.76 7.75 11.26
CA GLY A 142 12.70 8.25 12.26
C GLY A 142 13.89 8.98 11.66
N PHE A 143 14.47 8.50 10.57
CA PHE A 143 15.55 9.20 9.86
C PHE A 143 15.10 10.53 9.27
N HIS A 144 13.89 10.60 8.70
CA HIS A 144 13.33 11.87 8.23
C HIS A 144 13.12 12.85 9.38
N VAL A 145 12.51 12.42 10.48
CA VAL A 145 12.32 13.28 11.66
C VAL A 145 13.67 13.76 12.19
N LEU A 146 14.67 12.88 12.30
CA LEU A 146 16.01 13.27 12.75
C LEU A 146 16.65 14.31 11.80
N GLY A 147 16.55 14.10 10.49
CA GLY A 147 17.04 15.07 9.50
C GLY A 147 16.37 16.44 9.61
N LEU A 148 15.05 16.45 9.80
CA LEU A 148 14.28 17.68 10.03
C LEU A 148 14.67 18.37 11.35
N LEU A 149 14.89 17.61 12.43
CA LEU A 149 15.37 18.17 13.70
C LEU A 149 16.76 18.78 13.55
N LEU A 150 17.70 18.09 12.89
CA LEU A 150 19.03 18.62 12.62
C LEU A 150 18.95 19.93 11.83
N TRP A 151 18.14 19.97 10.77
CA TRP A 151 17.92 21.19 10.00
C TRP A 151 17.34 22.33 10.87
N MET A 152 16.35 22.03 11.71
CA MET A 152 15.77 23.00 12.65
C MET A 152 16.80 23.54 13.66
N PHE A 153 17.78 22.73 14.07
CA PHE A 153 18.89 23.16 14.93
C PHE A 153 20.06 23.82 14.16
N GLY A 154 19.84 24.22 12.90
CA GLY A 154 20.78 25.02 12.11
C GLY A 154 21.79 24.22 11.30
N PHE A 155 21.67 22.89 11.23
CA PHE A 155 22.51 22.11 10.32
C PHE A 155 22.15 22.43 8.87
N ASN A 156 23.15 22.42 7.99
CA ASN A 156 22.91 22.69 6.57
C ASN A 156 21.99 21.59 5.98
N PRO A 157 20.86 21.95 5.36
CA PRO A 157 19.87 20.98 4.91
C PRO A 157 20.40 20.05 3.81
N VAL A 158 21.26 20.56 2.92
CA VAL A 158 21.73 19.79 1.74
C VAL A 158 22.53 18.55 2.14
N PRO A 159 23.67 18.64 2.86
CA PRO A 159 24.39 17.45 3.30
C PRO A 159 23.57 16.62 4.28
N THR A 160 22.72 17.23 5.12
CA THR A 160 21.86 16.50 6.07
C THR A 160 20.92 15.54 5.34
N PHE A 161 20.14 16.05 4.37
CA PHE A 161 19.18 15.21 3.65
C PHE A 161 19.85 14.28 2.63
N LEU A 162 20.98 14.68 2.02
CA LEU A 162 21.76 13.76 1.16
C LEU A 162 22.30 12.56 1.97
N THR A 163 22.89 12.80 3.14
CA THR A 163 23.37 11.72 4.01
C THR A 163 22.20 10.86 4.50
N MET A 164 21.09 11.46 4.91
CA MET A 164 19.88 10.75 5.30
C MET A 164 19.36 9.83 4.18
N TYR A 165 19.23 10.34 2.95
CA TYR A 165 18.78 9.52 1.81
C TYR A 165 19.79 8.43 1.43
N ALA A 166 21.10 8.68 1.58
CA ALA A 166 22.11 7.63 1.40
C ALA A 166 21.94 6.50 2.43
N ILE A 167 21.69 6.84 3.71
CA ILE A 167 21.40 5.87 4.77
C ILE A 167 20.11 5.08 4.44
N ILE A 168 19.06 5.77 3.99
CA ILE A 168 17.81 5.13 3.58
C ILE A 168 18.03 4.20 2.39
N ALA A 169 18.84 4.57 1.40
CA ALA A 169 19.18 3.70 0.28
C ALA A 169 19.88 2.41 0.74
N ILE A 170 20.86 2.53 1.66
CA ILE A 170 21.50 1.36 2.30
C ILE A 170 20.47 0.51 3.05
N TYR A 171 19.55 1.14 3.77
CA TYR A 171 18.45 0.46 4.45
C TYR A 171 17.62 -0.38 3.46
N TYR A 172 17.20 0.16 2.32
CA TYR A 172 16.50 -0.62 1.29
C TYR A 172 17.30 -1.84 0.83
N ILE A 173 18.60 -1.69 0.55
CA ILE A 173 19.48 -2.80 0.15
C ILE A 173 19.48 -3.90 1.22
N LEU A 174 19.64 -3.53 2.49
CA LEU A 174 19.61 -4.48 3.61
C LEU A 174 18.24 -5.17 3.72
N ARG A 175 17.14 -4.43 3.53
CA ARG A 175 15.79 -5.01 3.53
C ARG A 175 15.59 -6.03 2.42
N PHE A 176 16.08 -5.77 1.21
CA PHE A 176 16.08 -6.75 0.11
C PHE A 176 16.89 -8.00 0.46
N ALA A 177 18.09 -7.83 1.03
CA ALA A 177 18.94 -8.94 1.43
C ALA A 177 18.25 -9.85 2.47
N VAL A 178 17.64 -9.25 3.50
CA VAL A 178 16.88 -9.98 4.52
C VAL A 178 15.65 -10.67 3.91
N GLN A 179 14.88 -9.97 3.06
CA GLN A 179 13.71 -10.56 2.40
C GLN A 179 14.10 -11.78 1.54
N SER A 180 15.20 -11.68 0.79
CA SER A 180 15.73 -12.78 -0.02
C SER A 180 16.15 -13.96 0.85
N ALA A 181 16.83 -13.70 1.97
CA ALA A 181 17.19 -14.73 2.95
C ALA A 181 15.95 -15.42 3.56
N VAL A 182 14.90 -14.66 3.89
CA VAL A 182 13.62 -15.21 4.39
C VAL A 182 12.96 -16.09 3.32
N LYS A 183 12.81 -15.60 2.08
CA LYS A 183 12.23 -16.37 0.96
C LYS A 183 12.98 -17.69 0.74
N ASN A 184 14.31 -17.66 0.81
CA ASN A 184 15.13 -18.85 0.69
C ASN A 184 14.97 -19.81 1.88
N SER A 185 14.83 -19.30 3.10
CA SER A 185 14.49 -20.14 4.26
C SER A 185 13.11 -20.79 4.11
N VAL A 186 12.10 -20.05 3.63
CA VAL A 186 10.75 -20.60 3.37
C VAL A 186 10.81 -21.75 2.38
N ARG A 187 11.52 -21.60 1.25
CA ARG A 187 11.71 -22.68 0.26
C ARG A 187 12.37 -23.93 0.84
N LYS A 188 13.22 -23.77 1.86
CA LYS A 188 13.86 -24.92 2.53
C LYS A 188 12.93 -25.58 3.54
N THR A 189 12.10 -24.80 4.22
CA THR A 189 11.11 -25.30 5.20
C THR A 189 9.91 -25.95 4.52
N ILE A 190 9.50 -25.44 3.37
CA ILE A 190 8.37 -25.92 2.56
C ILE A 190 8.91 -26.15 1.13
N PRO A 191 9.45 -27.34 0.83
CA PRO A 191 10.13 -27.60 -0.45
C PRO A 191 9.25 -27.52 -1.70
N ASP A 192 7.94 -27.74 -1.55
CA ASP A 192 6.94 -27.79 -2.62
C ASP A 192 6.24 -26.43 -2.85
N THR A 193 6.81 -25.32 -2.40
CA THR A 193 6.20 -23.99 -2.57
C THR A 193 6.08 -23.58 -4.04
N THR A 194 4.85 -23.26 -4.46
CA THR A 194 4.51 -22.66 -5.76
C THR A 194 4.48 -21.13 -5.68
N GLU A 195 4.05 -20.59 -4.54
CA GLU A 195 3.98 -19.16 -4.29
C GLU A 195 4.49 -18.81 -2.89
N ILE A 196 5.24 -17.70 -2.78
CA ILE A 196 5.77 -17.21 -1.51
C ILE A 196 5.57 -15.71 -1.41
N ILE A 197 4.78 -15.30 -0.42
CA ILE A 197 4.57 -13.91 -0.03
C ILE A 197 5.22 -13.70 1.33
N VAL A 198 6.17 -12.76 1.36
CA VAL A 198 6.86 -12.34 2.57
C VAL A 198 6.57 -10.87 2.77
N ALA A 199 5.83 -10.56 3.83
CA ALA A 199 5.39 -9.20 4.14
C ALA A 199 6.14 -8.64 5.36
N PRO A 200 6.65 -7.40 5.29
CA PRO A 200 7.44 -6.79 6.33
C PRO A 200 6.58 -6.34 7.51
N THR A 201 7.13 -6.41 8.72
CA THR A 201 6.52 -5.80 9.91
C THR A 201 7.26 -4.51 10.29
N ILE A 202 6.74 -3.79 11.30
CA ILE A 202 7.43 -2.64 11.91
C ILE A 202 8.78 -3.02 12.54
N LYS A 203 9.02 -4.30 12.83
CA LYS A 203 10.27 -4.81 13.39
C LYS A 203 11.14 -5.34 12.25
N PHE A 204 12.37 -4.85 12.18
CA PHE A 204 13.28 -5.12 11.06
C PHE A 204 13.46 -6.62 10.73
N PHE A 205 13.71 -7.47 11.73
CA PHE A 205 13.93 -8.90 11.50
C PHE A 205 12.64 -9.73 11.44
N GLN A 206 11.47 -9.15 11.73
CA GLN A 206 10.21 -9.89 11.74
C GLN A 206 9.44 -9.71 10.43
N TRP A 207 9.03 -10.84 9.86
CA TRP A 207 8.28 -10.90 8.61
C TRP A 207 7.09 -11.84 8.77
N ARG A 208 5.98 -11.51 8.10
CA ARG A 208 4.84 -12.41 7.92
C ARG A 208 5.05 -13.23 6.67
N ILE A 209 4.57 -14.47 6.70
CA ILE A 209 4.71 -15.43 5.62
C ILE A 209 3.33 -15.94 5.27
N ALA A 210 3.01 -15.89 3.99
CA ALA A 210 1.95 -16.67 3.38
C ALA A 210 2.57 -17.38 2.19
N ALA A 211 2.54 -18.71 2.19
CA ALA A 211 3.09 -19.52 1.11
C ALA A 211 2.05 -20.56 0.69
N SER A 212 2.11 -20.95 -0.58
CA SER A 212 1.24 -21.99 -1.12
C SER A 212 2.11 -23.09 -1.72
N SER A 213 1.68 -24.33 -1.58
CA SER A 213 2.11 -25.44 -2.42
C SER A 213 0.98 -25.89 -3.34
N GLU A 214 1.15 -27.01 -4.02
CA GLU A 214 0.07 -27.60 -4.82
C GLU A 214 -1.12 -28.06 -3.94
N THR A 215 -0.86 -28.43 -2.69
CA THR A 215 -1.87 -29.06 -1.82
C THR A 215 -2.29 -28.21 -0.63
N HIS A 216 -1.46 -27.27 -0.18
CA HIS A 216 -1.73 -26.53 1.04
C HIS A 216 -1.33 -25.06 0.98
N HIS A 217 -2.03 -24.24 1.75
CA HIS A 217 -1.60 -22.91 2.16
C HIS A 217 -0.94 -22.97 3.53
N TYR A 218 0.11 -22.18 3.71
CA TYR A 218 0.90 -22.09 4.93
C TYR A 218 0.96 -20.64 5.38
N VAL A 219 0.65 -20.40 6.65
CA VAL A 219 0.73 -19.08 7.26
C VAL A 219 1.69 -19.12 8.43
N GLY A 220 2.59 -18.15 8.51
CA GLY A 220 3.62 -18.14 9.53
C GLY A 220 4.32 -16.80 9.70
N ARG A 221 5.41 -16.84 10.45
CA ARG A 221 6.33 -15.71 10.62
C ARG A 221 7.78 -16.15 10.50
N ALA A 222 8.62 -15.19 10.11
CA ALA A 222 10.06 -15.33 10.19
C ALA A 222 10.62 -14.36 11.22
N TYR A 223 11.63 -14.83 11.97
CA TYR A 223 12.59 -13.97 12.66
C TYR A 223 13.97 -14.19 12.04
N GLY A 224 14.41 -13.25 11.19
CA GLY A 224 15.57 -13.43 10.34
C GLY A 224 15.40 -14.65 9.43
N ARG A 225 16.16 -15.71 9.65
CA ARG A 225 16.11 -16.95 8.85
C ARG A 225 15.31 -18.07 9.49
N SER A 226 14.88 -17.90 10.75
CA SER A 226 14.07 -18.89 11.47
C SER A 226 12.62 -18.74 11.06
N ILE A 227 12.01 -19.84 10.60
CA ILE A 227 10.64 -19.89 10.09
C ILE A 227 9.77 -20.62 11.11
N THR A 228 8.64 -20.02 11.47
CA THR A 228 7.61 -20.65 12.29
C THR A 228 6.30 -20.64 11.52
N ILE A 229 5.78 -21.81 11.20
CA ILE A 229 4.45 -21.97 10.60
C ILE A 229 3.45 -22.08 11.74
N TYR A 230 2.38 -21.28 11.65
CA TYR A 230 1.30 -21.26 12.63
C TYR A 230 0.12 -22.08 12.16
N ASP A 231 -0.28 -21.88 10.90
CA ASP A 231 -1.47 -22.51 10.35
C ASP A 231 -1.13 -23.16 9.00
N LYS A 232 -1.80 -24.28 8.74
CA LYS A 232 -1.74 -25.04 7.49
C LYS A 232 -3.17 -25.36 7.07
N PHE A 233 -3.52 -25.01 5.85
CA PHE A 233 -4.84 -25.25 5.28
C PHE A 233 -4.72 -26.03 3.98
N GLU A 234 -5.67 -26.91 3.69
CA GLU A 234 -5.76 -27.51 2.36
C GLU A 234 -6.07 -26.43 1.32
N ARG A 235 -5.44 -26.57 0.15
CA ARG A 235 -5.65 -25.68 -0.99
C ARG A 235 -6.79 -26.24 -1.82
N GLU A 236 -7.97 -25.68 -1.62
CA GLU A 236 -9.18 -26.05 -2.34
C GLU A 236 -9.53 -24.99 -3.38
N GLU A 237 -9.80 -25.42 -4.60
CA GLU A 237 -10.36 -24.54 -5.62
C GLU A 237 -11.80 -24.15 -5.22
N ILE A 238 -12.16 -22.89 -5.44
CA ILE A 238 -13.53 -22.45 -5.19
C ILE A 238 -14.48 -23.22 -6.12
N PRO A 239 -15.61 -23.77 -5.62
CA PRO A 239 -16.48 -24.61 -6.43
C PRO A 239 -17.04 -23.85 -7.64
N ASP A 240 -17.00 -24.48 -8.81
CA ASP A 240 -17.64 -23.94 -10.03
C ASP A 240 -19.16 -24.11 -9.97
N SER A 241 -19.84 -23.33 -9.14
CA SER A 241 -21.29 -23.39 -8.91
C SER A 241 -22.01 -22.13 -9.39
N PRO A 242 -23.32 -22.20 -9.73
CA PRO A 242 -24.13 -21.01 -10.02
C PRO A 242 -24.09 -19.97 -8.90
N LEU A 243 -24.11 -20.41 -7.64
CA LEU A 243 -24.00 -19.56 -6.46
C LEU A 243 -22.69 -18.76 -6.46
N VAL A 244 -21.56 -19.43 -6.63
CA VAL A 244 -20.24 -18.77 -6.67
C VAL A 244 -20.13 -17.83 -7.87
N LYS A 245 -20.65 -18.21 -9.04
CA LYS A 245 -20.68 -17.33 -10.23
C LYS A 245 -21.51 -16.07 -9.99
N ALA A 246 -22.64 -16.19 -9.30
CA ALA A 246 -23.46 -15.04 -8.90
C ALA A 246 -22.71 -14.16 -7.89
N ALA A 247 -22.11 -14.76 -6.87
CA ALA A 247 -21.34 -14.06 -5.85
C ALA A 247 -20.12 -13.31 -6.43
N LEU A 248 -19.41 -13.88 -7.41
CA LEU A 248 -18.25 -13.25 -8.05
C LEU A 248 -18.61 -12.06 -8.96
N LYS A 249 -19.88 -11.87 -9.32
CA LYS A 249 -20.35 -10.64 -10.01
C LYS A 249 -20.43 -9.45 -9.05
N ASP A 250 -20.50 -9.69 -7.75
CA ASP A 250 -20.52 -8.64 -6.74
C ASP A 250 -19.21 -7.83 -6.74
N THR A 251 -19.34 -6.53 -6.49
CA THR A 251 -18.21 -5.60 -6.52
C THR A 251 -17.19 -5.81 -5.40
N ASN A 252 -17.63 -6.24 -4.21
CA ASN A 252 -16.79 -6.53 -3.05
C ASN A 252 -15.97 -7.82 -3.27
N LEU A 253 -16.62 -8.90 -3.72
CA LEU A 253 -15.97 -10.18 -3.99
C LEU A 253 -15.02 -10.11 -5.20
N SER A 254 -15.43 -9.44 -6.28
CA SER A 254 -14.58 -9.19 -7.44
C SER A 254 -13.36 -8.32 -7.09
N ALA A 255 -13.54 -7.28 -6.25
CA ALA A 255 -12.42 -6.48 -5.77
C ALA A 255 -11.44 -7.30 -4.93
N PHE A 256 -11.95 -8.16 -4.04
CA PHE A 256 -11.11 -9.01 -3.20
C PHE A 256 -10.23 -9.97 -4.01
N THR A 257 -10.83 -10.71 -4.95
CA THR A 257 -10.10 -11.66 -5.81
C THR A 257 -9.09 -10.99 -6.73
N SER A 258 -9.28 -9.71 -7.07
CA SER A 258 -8.29 -8.93 -7.84
C SER A 258 -7.03 -8.56 -7.05
N PHE A 259 -7.09 -8.62 -5.71
CA PHE A 259 -6.05 -8.15 -4.79
C PHE A 259 -5.42 -9.27 -3.95
N SER A 260 -6.18 -10.32 -3.62
CA SER A 260 -5.75 -11.41 -2.76
C SER A 260 -5.37 -12.65 -3.58
N PRO A 261 -4.07 -12.97 -3.72
CA PRO A 261 -3.62 -14.17 -4.40
C PRO A 261 -3.74 -15.44 -3.55
N ILE A 262 -3.71 -15.31 -2.22
CA ILE A 262 -3.77 -16.43 -1.27
C ILE A 262 -4.94 -16.20 -0.31
N TYR A 263 -6.04 -16.90 -0.56
CA TYR A 263 -7.25 -16.83 0.26
C TYR A 263 -7.88 -18.22 0.44
N ARG A 264 -8.72 -18.33 1.47
CA ARG A 264 -9.67 -19.44 1.63
C ARG A 264 -11.06 -18.95 1.32
N TRP A 265 -11.94 -19.90 1.03
CA TRP A 265 -13.35 -19.64 0.84
C TRP A 265 -14.16 -20.47 1.84
N GLU A 266 -15.31 -19.96 2.21
CA GLU A 266 -16.30 -20.63 3.06
C GLU A 266 -17.67 -20.36 2.44
N ILE A 267 -18.48 -21.42 2.29
CA ILE A 267 -19.87 -21.30 1.84
C ILE A 267 -20.73 -21.83 2.99
N THR A 268 -21.64 -21.00 3.48
CA THR A 268 -22.57 -21.38 4.54
C THR A 268 -23.99 -21.02 4.12
N GLN A 269 -24.97 -21.76 4.64
CA GLN A 269 -26.38 -21.48 4.42
C GLN A 269 -27.04 -21.27 5.78
N PHE A 270 -27.76 -20.15 5.90
CA PHE A 270 -28.54 -19.80 7.08
C PHE A 270 -29.96 -19.47 6.60
N ASP A 271 -30.93 -20.30 6.99
CA ASP A 271 -32.32 -20.22 6.53
C ASP A 271 -32.42 -20.14 4.99
N HIS A 272 -32.88 -19.00 4.46
CA HIS A 272 -33.08 -18.71 3.04
C HIS A 272 -31.93 -17.90 2.42
N ILE A 273 -30.79 -17.79 3.12
CA ILE A 273 -29.65 -16.99 2.70
C ILE A 273 -28.42 -17.88 2.53
N HIS A 274 -27.77 -17.75 1.39
CA HIS A 274 -26.45 -18.31 1.12
C HIS A 274 -25.37 -17.25 1.36
N GLU A 275 -24.41 -17.54 2.22
CA GLU A 275 -23.24 -16.71 2.44
C GLU A 275 -22.03 -17.31 1.71
N VAL A 276 -21.41 -16.51 0.84
CA VAL A 276 -20.11 -16.80 0.24
C VAL A 276 -19.08 -15.86 0.85
N ARG A 277 -18.09 -16.42 1.54
CA ARG A 277 -17.05 -15.70 2.27
C ARG A 277 -15.67 -16.05 1.73
N LEU A 278 -14.84 -15.04 1.48
CA LEU A 278 -13.42 -15.16 1.13
C LEU A 278 -12.56 -14.57 2.25
N ILE A 279 -11.47 -15.25 2.62
CA ILE A 279 -10.62 -14.92 3.77
C ILE A 279 -9.16 -14.83 3.32
N ASP A 280 -8.52 -13.68 3.50
CA ASP A 280 -7.14 -13.46 3.05
C ASP A 280 -6.13 -13.99 4.07
N LEU A 281 -5.37 -15.01 3.65
CA LEU A 281 -4.44 -15.71 4.54
C LEU A 281 -3.17 -14.91 4.85
N ARG A 282 -2.90 -13.81 4.15
CA ARG A 282 -1.73 -12.95 4.40
C ARG A 282 -1.89 -12.14 5.68
N TYR A 283 -3.13 -11.93 6.13
CA TYR A 283 -3.45 -11.02 7.22
C TYR A 283 -3.87 -11.73 8.50
N ARG A 284 -3.02 -12.61 9.04
CA ARG A 284 -3.24 -13.20 10.38
C ARG A 284 -3.03 -12.18 11.51
N SER A 285 -4.00 -12.10 12.42
CA SER A 285 -3.95 -11.29 13.65
C SER A 285 -4.33 -12.15 14.84
N ASN A 286 -3.37 -12.42 15.74
CA ASN A 286 -3.49 -13.48 16.75
C ASN A 286 -3.98 -14.76 16.05
N ASP A 287 -5.07 -15.38 16.50
CA ASP A 287 -5.53 -16.67 15.97
C ASP A 287 -6.70 -16.57 14.97
N TYR A 288 -6.89 -15.41 14.33
CA TYR A 288 -7.91 -15.23 13.28
C TYR A 288 -7.42 -14.36 12.10
N TYR A 289 -8.23 -14.36 11.03
CA TYR A 289 -7.95 -13.69 9.76
C TYR A 289 -8.96 -12.55 9.53
N PRO A 290 -8.63 -11.31 9.94
CA PRO A 290 -9.58 -10.20 9.88
C PRO A 290 -9.96 -9.71 8.49
N PHE A 291 -9.16 -9.95 7.45
CA PHE A 291 -9.46 -9.37 6.13
C PHE A 291 -10.29 -10.34 5.30
N VAL A 292 -11.57 -9.99 5.11
CA VAL A 292 -12.55 -10.87 4.45
C VAL A 292 -13.39 -10.11 3.43
N ALA A 293 -13.98 -10.86 2.51
CA ALA A 293 -15.06 -10.43 1.64
C ALA A 293 -16.25 -11.38 1.82
N VAL A 294 -17.45 -10.84 1.99
CA VAL A 294 -18.68 -11.60 2.25
C VAL A 294 -19.77 -11.11 1.30
N VAL A 295 -20.51 -12.03 0.71
CA VAL A 295 -21.71 -11.75 -0.08
C VAL A 295 -22.82 -12.66 0.41
N HIS A 296 -24.00 -12.08 0.65
CA HIS A 296 -25.24 -12.81 0.93
C HIS A 296 -26.10 -12.85 -0.32
N LEU A 297 -26.59 -14.04 -0.66
CA LEU A 297 -27.50 -14.29 -1.76
C LEU A 297 -28.79 -14.94 -1.26
N ASP A 298 -29.93 -14.62 -1.86
CA ASP A 298 -31.19 -15.34 -1.65
C ASP A 298 -31.21 -16.68 -2.42
N GLU A 299 -32.30 -17.45 -2.27
CA GLU A 299 -32.50 -18.73 -2.97
C GLU A 299 -32.53 -18.58 -4.51
N ASP A 300 -32.90 -17.39 -5.01
CA ASP A 300 -32.93 -17.04 -6.43
C ASP A 300 -31.58 -16.51 -6.94
N LEU A 301 -30.54 -16.52 -6.10
CA LEU A 301 -29.18 -16.04 -6.38
C LEU A 301 -29.08 -14.53 -6.63
N ASN A 302 -30.02 -13.74 -6.12
CA ASN A 302 -29.90 -12.29 -6.07
C ASN A 302 -29.01 -11.88 -4.91
N ILE A 303 -28.12 -10.91 -5.15
CA ILE A 303 -27.25 -10.37 -4.10
C ILE A 303 -28.08 -9.48 -3.18
N ILE A 304 -28.18 -9.86 -1.90
CA ILE A 304 -28.90 -9.12 -0.86
C ILE A 304 -28.02 -7.99 -0.33
N ASN A 305 -26.81 -8.34 0.11
CA ASN A 305 -25.82 -7.41 0.64
C ASN A 305 -24.40 -7.99 0.46
N SER A 306 -23.39 -7.12 0.60
CA SER A 306 -22.00 -7.56 0.52
C SER A 306 -21.04 -6.60 1.24
N TYR A 307 -19.89 -7.12 1.66
CA TYR A 307 -18.87 -6.35 2.38
C TYR A 307 -17.48 -6.88 2.08
N THR A 308 -16.51 -6.00 1.85
CA THR A 308 -15.08 -6.31 1.88
C THR A 308 -14.35 -5.37 2.83
N GLY A 309 -13.52 -5.91 3.72
CA GLY A 309 -12.72 -5.11 4.63
C GLY A 309 -12.16 -5.86 5.84
N TRP A 310 -11.70 -5.08 6.82
CA TRP A 310 -11.14 -5.59 8.07
C TRP A 310 -12.23 -5.78 9.13
N ILE A 311 -12.40 -7.02 9.58
CA ILE A 311 -13.37 -7.46 10.58
C ILE A 311 -12.61 -8.07 11.75
N PHE A 312 -12.79 -7.47 12.93
CA PHE A 312 -12.15 -7.94 14.16
C PHE A 312 -13.14 -8.67 15.08
N SER A 313 -14.42 -8.77 14.69
CA SER A 313 -15.46 -9.55 15.37
C SER A 313 -16.67 -9.79 14.46
N GLU A 314 -17.34 -10.93 14.59
CA GLU A 314 -18.57 -11.26 13.83
C GLU A 314 -19.68 -10.23 14.05
N ASP A 315 -19.84 -9.70 15.27
CA ASP A 315 -20.82 -8.63 15.55
C ASP A 315 -20.57 -7.35 14.74
N LYS A 316 -19.31 -7.05 14.42
CA LYS A 316 -18.97 -5.90 13.57
C LYS A 316 -19.29 -6.18 12.11
N LEU A 317 -19.09 -7.42 11.65
CA LEU A 317 -19.48 -7.83 10.30
C LEU A 317 -20.99 -7.74 10.13
N ARG A 318 -21.78 -8.31 11.06
CA ARG A 318 -23.25 -8.23 11.05
C ARG A 318 -23.75 -6.80 10.96
N LYS A 319 -23.27 -5.92 11.85
CA LYS A 319 -23.57 -4.49 11.78
C LYS A 319 -23.24 -3.90 10.41
N LYS A 320 -22.09 -4.23 9.81
CA LYS A 320 -21.69 -3.69 8.50
C LYS A 320 -22.58 -4.18 7.35
N LEU A 321 -23.08 -5.41 7.42
CA LEU A 321 -24.00 -5.98 6.44
C LEU A 321 -25.42 -5.41 6.58
N ASP A 322 -25.87 -5.16 7.82
CA ASP A 322 -27.18 -4.57 8.12
C ASP A 322 -27.27 -3.06 7.81
N PHE A 323 -26.13 -2.38 7.59
CA PHE A 323 -26.07 -0.93 7.32
C PHE A 323 -26.19 -0.57 5.83
N LEU A 324 -26.31 -1.54 4.92
CA LEU A 324 -26.62 -1.25 3.52
C LEU A 324 -28.14 -1.08 3.38
N PRO A 325 -28.63 0.11 2.98
CA PRO A 325 -30.06 0.39 2.94
C PRO A 325 -30.74 -0.54 1.94
N HIS A 326 -31.86 -1.12 2.38
CA HIS A 326 -32.81 -1.90 1.59
C HIS A 326 -33.26 -1.17 0.32
#